data_AF-F0TEY8-F1
#
_entry.id   AF-F0TEY8-F1
#
_cell.length_a   1.000
_cell.length_b   1.000
_cell.length_c   1.000
_cell.angle_alpha   90.00
_cell.angle_beta   90.00
_cell.angle_gamma   90.00
#
_symmetry.space_group_name_H-M   'P 1'
#
loop_
_entity.id
_entity.type
_entity.pdbx_description
1 polymer ?
#
loop_
_entity_poly.entity_id
_entity_poly.type
_entity_poly.pdbx_seq_one_letter_code
_entity_poly.pdbx_strand_id
1 'polypeptide(L)' 'MREAIEASSVLQIDDENPDIVIAIGGDGTLMSAFHKYFDQIDHIGFVGIHTGHLGFFILGMN' A
#
# COMPACT_ATOMS: atom_id res chain seq x y z
N MET A 1 -6.45 -0.13 -12.78
CA MET A 1 -5.61 0.76 -11.95
C MET A 1 -4.32 1.12 -12.67
N ARG A 2 -3.51 0.15 -13.13
CA ARG A 2 -2.30 0.42 -13.93
C ARG A 2 -2.56 1.34 -15.13
N GLU A 3 -3.54 1.02 -15.97
CA GLU A 3 -3.90 1.87 -17.12
C GLU A 3 -4.29 3.30 -16.73
N ALA A 4 -4.95 3.48 -15.58
CA ALA A 4 -5.33 4.81 -15.08
C ALA A 4 -4.13 5.60 -14.56
N ILE A 5 -3.13 4.90 -13.99
CA ILE A 5 -1.85 5.50 -13.59
C ILE A 5 -1.05 5.90 -14.85
N GLU A 6 -0.98 5.02 -15.84
CA GLU A 6 -0.27 5.27 -17.10
C GLU A 6 -0.93 6.39 -17.94
N ALA A 7 -2.24 6.58 -17.81
CA ALA A 7 -2.95 7.70 -18.43
C ALA A 7 -2.77 9.04 -17.68
N SER A 8 -2.22 9.02 -16.47
CA SER A 8 -1.95 10.22 -15.68
C SER A 8 -0.60 10.81 -16.03
N SER A 9 -0.52 12.14 -16.19
CA SER A 9 0.75 12.85 -16.39
C SER A 9 1.51 13.11 -15.08
N VAL A 10 0.90 12.83 -13.92
CA VAL A 10 1.44 13.17 -12.60
C VAL A 10 1.65 11.96 -11.69
N LEU A 11 1.34 10.75 -12.16
CA LEU A 11 1.54 9.51 -11.41
C LEU A 11 2.56 8.63 -12.10
N GLN A 12 3.34 7.91 -11.31
CA GLN A 12 4.35 6.98 -11.78
C GLN A 12 4.30 5.71 -10.93
N ILE A 13 4.74 4.59 -11.50
CA ILE A 13 4.91 3.34 -10.77
C ILE A 13 6.38 3.22 -10.42
N ASP A 14 6.68 3.28 -9.13
CA ASP A 14 8.02 3.11 -8.56
C ASP A 14 7.95 2.00 -7.51
N ASP A 15 8.63 0.88 -7.77
CA ASP A 15 8.67 -0.26 -6.86
C ASP A 15 9.75 -0.13 -5.78
N GLU A 16 10.72 0.77 -5.95
CA GLU A 16 11.90 0.93 -5.09
C GLU A 16 11.67 2.02 -4.04
N ASN A 17 11.15 3.18 -4.45
CA ASN A 17 10.94 4.34 -3.58
C ASN A 17 9.57 5.01 -3.82
N PRO A 18 8.46 4.33 -3.49
CA PRO A 18 7.12 4.87 -3.66
C PRO A 18 6.80 5.96 -2.63
N ASP A 19 5.96 6.93 -2.99
CA ASP A 19 5.32 7.83 -2.01
C ASP A 19 4.06 7.18 -1.40
N ILE A 20 3.38 6.32 -2.16
CA ILE A 20 2.13 5.66 -1.77
C ILE A 20 2.17 4.20 -2.21
N VAL A 21 1.83 3.29 -1.29
CA VAL A 21 1.65 1.87 -1.56
C VAL A 21 0.18 1.49 -1.41
N ILE A 22 -0.41 0.96 -2.48
CA ILE A 22 -1.80 0.49 -2.49
C ILE A 22 -1.81 -1.04 -2.46
N ALA A 23 -2.19 -1.60 -1.31
CA ALA A 23 -2.29 -3.05 -1.09
C ALA A 23 -3.73 -3.52 -1.33
N ILE A 24 -3.95 -4.35 -2.36
CA ILE A 24 -5.28 -4.89 -2.69
C ILE A 24 -5.35 -6.37 -2.30
N GLY A 25 -6.17 -6.72 -1.31
CA GLY A 25 -6.27 -8.10 -0.84
C GLY A 25 -6.85 -8.22 0.56
N GLY A 26 -6.22 -9.04 1.42
CA GLY A 26 -6.57 -9.16 2.83
C GLY A 26 -5.57 -8.48 3.76
N ASP A 27 -5.71 -8.65 5.07
CA ASP A 27 -4.74 -8.17 6.07
C ASP A 27 -3.32 -8.67 5.80
N GLY A 28 -3.19 -9.94 5.38
CA GLY A 28 -1.90 -10.51 5.01
C GLY A 28 -1.24 -9.78 3.84
N THR A 29 -2.03 -9.26 2.89
CA THR A 29 -1.52 -8.45 1.78
C THR A 29 -1.00 -7.11 2.27
N LEU A 30 -1.74 -6.45 3.16
CA LEU A 30 -1.33 -5.17 3.73
C LEU A 30 -0.07 -5.32 4.59
N MET A 31 -0.02 -6.34 5.47
CA MET A 31 1.17 -6.64 6.27
C MET A 31 2.38 -7.00 5.40
N SER A 32 2.19 -7.73 4.31
CA SER A 32 3.28 -8.02 3.37
C SER A 32 3.81 -6.75 2.71
N ALA A 33 2.94 -5.79 2.40
CA ALA A 33 3.34 -4.48 1.89
C ALA A 33 4.13 -3.67 2.92
N PHE A 34 3.67 -3.64 4.18
CA PHE A 34 4.41 -3.00 5.27
C PHE A 34 5.80 -3.62 5.46
N HIS A 35 5.90 -4.96 5.48
CA HIS A 35 7.19 -5.63 5.62
C HIS A 35 8.13 -5.36 4.44
N LYS A 36 7.61 -5.31 3.20
CA LYS A 36 8.42 -5.01 2.01
C LYS A 36 9.08 -3.64 2.10
N TYR A 37 8.38 -2.65 2.67
CA TYR A 37 8.80 -1.26 2.72
C TYR A 37 9.13 -0.79 4.13
N PHE A 38 9.46 -1.72 5.04
CA PHE A 38 9.65 -1.43 6.46
C PHE A 38 10.71 -0.35 6.73
N ASP A 39 11.80 -0.35 5.97
CA ASP A 39 12.90 0.61 6.11
C ASP A 39 12.54 2.03 5.61
N GLN A 40 11.35 2.20 5.03
CA GLN A 40 10.87 3.42 4.38
C GLN A 40 9.50 3.87 4.93
N ILE A 41 9.03 3.26 6.03
CA ILE A 41 7.68 3.49 6.57
C ILE A 41 7.41 4.94 6.99
N ASP A 42 8.46 5.70 7.30
CA ASP A 42 8.35 7.07 7.79
C ASP A 42 7.87 8.04 6.71
N HIS A 43 8.05 7.73 5.42
CA HIS A 43 7.64 8.58 4.30
C HIS A 43 6.56 7.97 3.39
N ILE A 44 6.24 6.68 3.53
CA ILE A 44 5.29 5.99 2.67
C ILE A 44 3.86 6.07 3.23
N GLY A 45 2.92 6.53 2.40
CA GLY A 45 1.49 6.38 2.67
C GLY A 45 0.97 4.98 2.29
N PHE A 46 0.41 4.23 3.24
CA PHE A 46 -0.18 2.92 2.96
C PHE A 46 -1.71 3.02 2.82
N VAL A 47 -2.24 2.44 1.73
CA VAL A 47 -3.69 2.32 1.49
C VAL A 47 -4.05 0.85 1.30
N GLY A 48 -4.85 0.31 2.22
CA GLY A 48 -5.41 -1.04 2.11
C GLY A 48 -6.76 -1.03 1.40
N ILE A 49 -6.91 -1.81 0.33
CA ILE A 49 -8.19 -2.11 -0.32
C ILE A 49 -8.53 -3.56 0.00
N HIS A 50 -9.44 -3.75 0.95
CA HIS A 50 -9.85 -5.08 1.38
C HIS A 50 -10.88 -5.66 0.41
N THR A 51 -10.55 -6.79 -0.21
CA THR A 51 -11.44 -7.48 -1.17
C THR A 51 -12.10 -8.74 -0.60
N GLY A 52 -11.98 -8.99 0.72
CA GLY A 52 -12.53 -10.16 1.44
C GLY A 52 -13.47 -9.81 2.62
N HIS A 53 -13.79 -10.79 3.47
CA HIS A 53 -14.59 -10.57 4.70
C HIS A 53 -13.77 -9.80 5.75
N LEU A 54 -14.39 -8.79 6.36
CA LEU A 54 -13.84 -7.78 7.27
C LEU A 54 -12.83 -8.33 8.29
N GLY A 55 -11.54 -8.24 7.98
CA GLY A 55 -10.43 -8.45 8.90
C GLY A 55 -9.89 -7.09 9.30
N PHE A 56 -9.87 -6.80 10.60
CA PHE A 56 -9.56 -5.47 11.15
C PHE A 56 -8.31 -5.62 12.01
N PHE A 57 -7.21 -4.98 11.63
CA PHE A 57 -6.15 -4.59 12.55
C PHE A 57 -5.80 -3.12 12.29
N ILE A 58 -6.45 -2.23 13.05
CA ILE A 58 -5.90 -0.91 13.34
C ILE A 58 -4.68 -1.16 14.24
N LEU A 59 -3.50 -0.84 13.72
CA LEU A 59 -2.26 -0.81 14.49
C LEU A 59 -2.38 0.30 15.54
N GLY A 60 -2.67 -0.10 16.79
CA GLY A 60 -2.40 0.72 17.95
C GLY A 60 -0.88 0.78 18.16
N MET A 61 -0.28 1.91 17.82
CA MET A 61 1.06 2.26 18.30
C MET A 61 0.93 2.69 19.77
N ASN A 62 1.57 1.94 20.67
CA ASN A 62 2.00 2.41 21.99
C ASN A 62 3.53 2.50 21.98
#